data_AF-A0A7V2F0I1-F1
#
_entry.id   AF-A0A7V2F0I1-F1
#
_cell.length_a   1.000
_cell.length_b   1.000
_cell.length_c   1.000
_cell.angle_alpha   90.00
_cell.angle_beta   90.00
_cell.angle_gamma   90.00
#
_symmetry.space_group_name_H-M   'P 1'
#
loop_
_entity.id
_entity.type
_entity.pdbx_description
1 polymer ?
#
loop_
_entity_poly.entity_id
_entity_poly.type
_entity_poly.pdbx_seq_one_letter_code
_entity_poly.pdbx_strand_id
1 'polypeptide(L)'
;MTLLLKGKAWAEFKRWCGVRQLSPLPAHPWTLAAYARWCEPKQTFADIDLSLKSIARQHLLAGLAVPNRHPTVKNTLRLIEVRCANRHNNAALFDGDDFLKTTPPQAKLVQEPEPDSGPAKTRKTALTMRSAPRLVRRR
;
A
#
# COMPACT_ATOMS: atom_id res chain seq x y z
N MET A 1 -11.03 26.62 -3.13
CA MET A 1 -12.24 25.83 -2.81
C MET A 1 -11.99 24.68 -1.79
N THR A 2 -11.07 24.81 -0.82
CA THR A 2 -10.68 23.70 0.08
C THR A 2 -11.38 23.69 1.44
N LEU A 3 -12.05 24.78 1.84
CA LEU A 3 -12.70 24.89 3.16
C LEU A 3 -14.07 24.22 3.23
N LEU A 4 -14.87 24.28 2.15
CA LEU A 4 -16.20 23.64 2.10
C LEU A 4 -16.12 22.11 2.16
N LEU A 5 -15.07 21.54 1.58
CA LEU A 5 -14.80 20.09 1.62
C LEU A 5 -14.55 19.59 3.05
N LYS A 6 -13.94 20.42 3.92
CA LYS A 6 -13.63 20.04 5.31
C LYS A 6 -14.89 19.77 6.14
N GLY A 7 -15.87 20.67 6.09
CA GLY A 7 -17.12 20.51 6.84
C GLY A 7 -17.95 19.32 6.36
N LYS A 8 -17.98 19.10 5.02
CA LYS A 8 -18.69 17.99 4.40
C LYS A 8 -18.08 16.62 4.78
N ALA A 9 -16.75 16.50 4.77
CA ALA A 9 -16.06 15.27 5.12
C ALA A 9 -16.37 14.83 6.57
N TRP A 10 -16.39 15.77 7.52
CA TRP A 10 -16.75 15.45 8.91
C TRP A 10 -18.22 15.03 9.05
N ALA A 11 -19.14 15.73 8.39
CA ALA A 11 -20.55 15.37 8.41
C ALA A 11 -20.80 13.97 7.81
N GLU A 12 -20.14 13.65 6.71
CA GLU A 12 -20.22 12.33 6.08
C GLU A 12 -19.64 11.25 7.00
N PHE A 13 -18.49 11.50 7.63
CA PHE A 13 -17.90 10.58 8.59
C PHE A 13 -18.81 10.32 9.80
N LYS A 14 -19.41 11.37 10.39
CA LYS A 14 -20.40 11.21 11.47
C LYS A 14 -21.60 10.38 11.04
N ARG A 15 -22.14 10.64 9.84
CA ARG A 15 -23.25 9.85 9.28
C ARG A 15 -22.85 8.39 9.11
N TRP A 16 -21.67 8.14 8.54
CA TRP A 16 -21.15 6.79 8.33
C TRP A 16 -20.94 6.04 9.67
N CYS A 17 -20.43 6.73 10.69
CA CYS A 17 -20.31 6.19 12.04
C CYS A 17 -21.69 5.88 12.66
N GLY A 18 -22.65 6.79 12.52
CA GLY A 18 -24.01 6.62 13.07
C GLY A 18 -24.73 5.40 12.50
N VAL A 19 -24.65 5.17 11.18
CA VAL A 19 -25.22 3.98 10.52
C VAL A 19 -24.59 2.68 11.05
N ARG A 20 -23.36 2.74 11.54
CA ARG A 20 -22.58 1.59 12.03
C ARG A 20 -22.49 1.49 13.54
N GLN A 21 -23.19 2.37 14.27
CA GLN A 21 -23.14 2.45 15.74
C GLN A 21 -21.71 2.62 16.29
N LEU A 22 -20.85 3.32 15.54
CA LEU A 22 -19.49 3.64 15.95
C LEU A 22 -19.45 5.05 16.54
N SER A 23 -18.59 5.27 17.53
CA SER A 23 -18.33 6.62 18.03
C SER A 23 -17.48 7.41 17.03
N PRO A 24 -17.94 8.57 16.53
CA PRO A 24 -17.12 9.43 15.68
C PRO A 24 -16.05 10.19 16.47
N LEU A 25 -16.18 10.28 17.81
CA LEU A 25 -15.28 11.03 18.67
C LEU A 25 -15.31 10.46 20.12
N PRO A 26 -14.20 9.95 20.67
CA PRO A 26 -12.95 9.61 19.99
C PRO A 26 -13.14 8.45 19.00
N ALA A 27 -12.67 8.62 17.75
CA ALA A 27 -12.67 7.53 16.80
C ALA A 27 -11.49 6.58 17.06
N HIS A 28 -11.77 5.28 17.13
CA HIS A 28 -10.72 4.27 17.15
C HIS A 28 -9.92 4.30 15.82
N PRO A 29 -8.59 4.11 15.82
CA PRO A 29 -7.80 4.14 14.58
C PRO A 29 -8.30 3.18 13.49
N TRP A 30 -8.83 2.02 13.89
CA TRP A 30 -9.45 1.08 12.95
C TRP A 30 -10.69 1.66 12.26
N THR A 31 -11.46 2.52 12.95
CA THR A 31 -12.69 3.14 12.42
C THR A 31 -12.32 4.08 11.28
N LEU A 32 -11.23 4.82 11.46
CA LEU A 32 -10.72 5.72 10.43
C LEU A 32 -10.14 4.95 9.24
N ALA A 33 -9.42 3.86 9.50
CA ALA A 33 -8.91 2.98 8.45
C ALA A 33 -10.04 2.32 7.64
N ALA A 34 -11.09 1.85 8.31
CA ALA A 34 -12.28 1.28 7.68
C ALA A 34 -13.06 2.33 6.87
N TYR A 35 -13.17 3.56 7.38
CA TYR A 35 -13.76 4.68 6.64
C TYR A 35 -12.96 5.00 5.37
N ALA A 36 -11.63 5.08 5.45
CA ALA A 36 -10.77 5.31 4.29
C ALA A 36 -10.96 4.23 3.21
N ARG A 37 -11.07 2.96 3.60
CA ARG A 37 -11.36 1.85 2.67
C ARG A 37 -12.76 1.94 2.06
N TRP A 38 -13.74 2.43 2.81
CA TRP A 38 -15.10 2.64 2.30
C TRP A 38 -15.18 3.80 1.28
N CYS A 39 -14.31 4.81 1.39
CA CYS A 39 -14.23 5.93 0.45
C CYS A 39 -13.52 5.56 -0.87
N GLU A 40 -12.63 4.57 -0.85
CA GLU A 40 -11.80 4.16 -2.00
C GLU A 40 -12.52 3.96 -3.35
N PRO A 41 -13.72 3.35 -3.43
CA PRO A 41 -14.42 3.23 -4.71
C PRO A 41 -15.02 4.54 -5.24
N LYS A 42 -15.14 5.58 -4.40
CA LYS A 42 -15.90 6.81 -4.70
C LYS A 42 -15.03 8.05 -4.87
N GLN A 43 -13.81 8.03 -4.33
CA GLN A 43 -12.97 9.22 -4.18
C GLN A 43 -11.54 8.92 -4.60
N THR A 44 -10.81 9.97 -4.99
CA THR A 44 -9.37 9.85 -5.25
C THR A 44 -8.60 9.72 -3.93
N PHE A 45 -7.37 9.21 -3.99
CA PHE A 45 -6.52 9.14 -2.80
C PHE A 45 -6.32 10.52 -2.14
N ALA A 46 -6.15 11.57 -2.94
CA ALA A 46 -5.98 12.94 -2.46
C ALA A 46 -7.22 13.42 -1.68
N ASP A 47 -8.43 13.11 -2.16
CA ASP A 47 -9.67 13.48 -1.48
C ASP A 47 -9.86 12.72 -0.16
N ILE A 48 -9.46 11.44 -0.13
CA ILE A 48 -9.48 10.61 1.08
C ILE A 48 -8.52 11.18 2.13
N ASP A 49 -7.29 11.53 1.74
CA ASP A 49 -6.31 12.13 2.64
C ASP A 49 -6.79 13.49 3.19
N LEU A 50 -7.37 14.33 2.34
CA LEU A 50 -7.99 15.60 2.76
C LEU A 50 -9.14 15.39 3.75
N SER A 51 -9.99 14.38 3.50
CA SER A 51 -11.09 14.01 4.39
C SER A 51 -10.58 13.55 5.76
N LEU A 52 -9.54 12.70 5.79
CA LEU A 52 -8.92 12.25 7.03
C LEU A 52 -8.23 13.39 7.80
N LYS A 53 -7.59 14.33 7.10
CA LYS A 53 -7.04 15.56 7.72
C LYS A 53 -8.13 16.41 8.35
N SER A 54 -9.31 16.49 7.74
CA SER A 54 -10.46 17.18 8.34
C SER A 54 -10.94 16.49 9.62
N ILE A 55 -11.07 15.16 9.60
CA ILE A 55 -11.46 14.36 10.77
C ILE A 55 -10.43 14.49 11.90
N ALA A 56 -9.14 14.44 11.56
CA ALA A 56 -8.04 14.65 12.50
C ALA A 56 -8.09 16.04 13.15
N ARG A 57 -8.44 17.08 12.40
CA ARG A 57 -8.65 18.43 12.94
C ARG A 57 -9.75 18.46 13.98
N GLN A 58 -10.86 17.74 13.78
CA GLN A 58 -11.95 17.69 14.77
C GLN A 58 -11.51 17.02 16.07
N HIS A 59 -10.67 15.98 15.99
CA HIS A 59 -10.06 15.36 17.18
C HIS A 59 -9.13 16.33 17.92
N LEU A 60 -8.31 17.09 17.18
CA LEU A 60 -7.45 18.13 17.76
C LEU A 60 -8.26 19.24 18.46
N LEU A 61 -9.33 19.73 17.82
CA LEU A 61 -10.20 20.76 18.41
C LEU A 61 -10.90 20.27 19.68
N ALA A 62 -11.15 18.97 19.80
CA ALA A 62 -11.70 18.35 20.99
C ALA A 62 -10.65 17.98 22.05
N GLY A 63 -9.36 18.28 21.83
CA GLY A 63 -8.27 17.92 22.75
C GLY A 63 -7.97 16.42 22.80
N LEU A 64 -8.39 15.65 21.80
CA LEU A 64 -8.24 14.21 21.76
C LEU A 64 -7.04 13.76 20.92
N ALA A 65 -6.57 12.54 21.18
CA ALA A 65 -5.51 11.91 20.40
C ALA A 65 -5.91 11.81 18.91
N VAL A 66 -4.96 12.12 18.03
CA VAL A 66 -5.20 12.11 16.58
C VAL A 66 -5.08 10.70 16.01
N PRO A 67 -6.17 10.07 15.55
CA PRO A 67 -6.15 8.69 15.05
C PRO A 67 -5.28 8.50 13.80
N ASN A 68 -5.04 9.56 13.02
CA ASN A 68 -4.24 9.51 11.79
C ASN A 68 -2.75 9.20 12.03
N ARG A 69 -2.23 9.42 13.25
CA ARG A 69 -0.82 9.11 13.57
C ARG A 69 -0.58 7.61 13.75
N HIS A 70 -1.64 6.84 13.98
CA HIS A 70 -1.57 5.41 14.25
C HIS A 70 -1.06 4.61 13.04
N PRO A 71 -0.19 3.61 13.23
CA PRO A 71 0.40 2.84 12.13
C PRO A 71 -0.65 2.13 11.26
N THR A 72 -1.74 1.64 11.85
CA THR A 72 -2.85 1.03 11.08
C THR A 72 -3.40 1.97 10.01
N VAL A 73 -3.64 3.24 10.35
CA VAL A 73 -4.18 4.23 9.41
C VAL A 73 -3.17 4.51 8.31
N LYS A 74 -1.91 4.75 8.67
CA LYS A 74 -0.81 4.97 7.72
C LYS A 74 -0.64 3.81 6.73
N ASN A 75 -0.64 2.58 7.24
CA ASN A 75 -0.53 1.39 6.41
C ASN A 75 -1.72 1.26 5.46
N THR A 76 -2.95 1.51 5.95
CA THR A 76 -4.12 1.49 5.07
C THR A 76 -4.08 2.57 3.99
N LEU A 77 -3.65 3.79 4.31
CA LEU A 77 -3.51 4.86 3.32
C LEU A 77 -2.47 4.50 2.27
N ARG A 78 -1.31 3.97 2.68
CA ARG A 78 -0.27 3.48 1.76
C ARG A 78 -0.82 2.39 0.83
N LEU A 79 -1.60 1.43 1.35
CA LEU A 79 -2.21 0.39 0.51
C LEU A 79 -3.27 0.95 -0.45
N ILE A 80 -4.02 1.98 -0.05
CA ILE A 80 -4.96 2.66 -0.94
C ILE A 80 -4.19 3.39 -2.04
N GLU A 81 -3.13 4.13 -1.70
CA GLU A 81 -2.27 4.85 -2.65
C GLU A 81 -1.70 3.92 -3.72
N VAL A 82 -1.07 2.80 -3.30
CA VAL A 82 -0.52 1.79 -4.21
C VAL A 82 -1.59 1.23 -5.14
N ARG A 83 -2.79 0.93 -4.62
CA ARG A 83 -3.91 0.40 -5.43
C ARG A 83 -4.50 1.43 -6.38
N CYS A 84 -4.54 2.69 -5.98
CA CYS A 84 -4.93 3.79 -6.86
C CYS A 84 -3.94 3.96 -8.02
N ALA A 85 -2.63 3.95 -7.72
CA ALA A 85 -1.59 4.06 -8.73
C ALA A 85 -1.60 2.87 -9.71
N ASN A 86 -1.77 1.66 -9.20
CA ASN A 86 -1.76 0.44 -10.00
C ASN A 86 -3.12 0.09 -10.62
N ARG A 87 -4.18 0.91 -10.44
CA ARG A 87 -5.56 0.58 -10.84
C ARG A 87 -5.66 0.05 -12.27
N HIS A 88 -4.95 0.67 -13.21
CA HIS A 88 -4.97 0.33 -14.63
C HIS A 88 -3.97 -0.79 -15.00
N ASN A 89 -2.98 -1.05 -14.15
CA ASN A 89 -1.92 -2.03 -14.39
C ASN A 89 -2.15 -3.36 -13.64
N ASN A 90 -3.20 -3.46 -12.83
CA ASN A 90 -3.50 -4.65 -12.02
C ASN A 90 -3.70 -5.93 -12.86
N ALA A 91 -4.11 -5.80 -14.12
CA ALA A 91 -4.28 -6.92 -15.05
C ALA A 91 -3.10 -7.10 -16.03
N ALA A 92 -2.16 -6.14 -16.07
CA ALA A 92 -0.98 -6.20 -16.92
C ALA A 92 0.13 -7.05 -16.27
N LEU A 93 -0.18 -8.33 -16.02
CA LEU A 93 0.78 -9.30 -15.47
C LEU A 93 1.93 -9.59 -16.44
N PHE A 94 1.67 -9.42 -17.73
CA PHE A 94 2.62 -9.64 -18.82
C PHE A 94 2.70 -8.38 -19.66
N ASP A 95 3.90 -7.99 -20.07
CA ASP A 95 4.08 -6.92 -21.04
C ASP A 95 3.70 -7.45 -22.43
N GLY A 96 3.00 -6.63 -23.23
CA GLY A 96 2.64 -7.02 -24.60
C GLY A 96 3.89 -7.32 -25.44
N ASP A 97 4.98 -6.62 -25.14
CA ASP A 97 6.28 -6.79 -25.78
C ASP A 97 6.94 -8.14 -25.48
N ASP A 98 6.56 -8.84 -24.42
CA ASP A 98 7.12 -10.16 -24.10
C ASP A 98 6.61 -11.25 -25.05
N PHE A 99 5.42 -11.07 -25.64
CA PHE A 99 4.88 -12.00 -26.64
C PHE A 99 5.43 -11.75 -28.05
N LEU A 100 5.91 -10.53 -28.32
CA LEU A 100 6.49 -10.16 -29.62
C LEU A 100 7.96 -10.55 -29.76
N LYS A 101 8.66 -10.78 -28.64
CA LYS A 101 10.05 -11.27 -28.63
C LYS A 101 10.08 -12.77 -28.96
N THR A 102 10.01 -13.10 -30.25
CA THR A 102 10.29 -14.44 -30.77
C THR A 102 11.79 -14.73 -30.84
N THR A 103 12.57 -14.25 -29.87
CA THR A 103 13.98 -14.63 -29.78
C THR A 103 14.06 -15.83 -28.85
N PRO A 104 14.38 -17.05 -29.35
CA PRO A 104 14.70 -18.14 -28.45
C PRO A 104 15.80 -17.64 -27.50
N PRO A 105 15.73 -17.95 -26.19
CA PRO A 105 16.77 -17.55 -25.27
C PRO A 105 18.08 -18.13 -25.79
N GLN A 106 18.91 -17.29 -26.41
CA GLN A 106 20.29 -17.63 -26.63
C GLN A 106 20.85 -17.82 -25.23
N ALA A 107 21.06 -19.09 -24.87
CA ALA A 107 21.76 -19.45 -23.66
C ALA A 107 23.08 -18.68 -23.69
N LYS A 108 23.17 -17.58 -22.94
CA LYS A 108 24.44 -16.95 -22.67
C LYS A 108 25.25 -18.01 -21.94
N LEU A 109 26.14 -18.64 -22.68
CA LEU A 109 27.24 -19.42 -22.14
C LEU A 109 27.82 -18.58 -21.00
N VAL A 110 27.74 -19.12 -19.79
CA VAL A 110 28.40 -18.57 -18.62
C VAL A 110 29.88 -18.51 -18.99
N GLN A 111 30.40 -17.33 -19.32
CA GLN A 111 31.83 -17.11 -19.35
C GLN A 111 32.31 -17.17 -17.90
N GLU A 112 33.17 -18.14 -17.59
CA GLU A 112 33.88 -18.19 -16.33
C GLU A 112 34.66 -16.87 -16.15
N PRO A 113 34.49 -16.15 -15.03
CA PRO A 113 35.26 -14.93 -14.80
C PRO A 113 36.70 -15.30 -14.40
N GLU A 114 37.66 -14.86 -15.22
CA GLU A 114 39.08 -14.80 -14.88
C GLU A 114 39.31 -14.04 -13.54
N PRO A 115 40.33 -14.40 -12.74
CA PRO A 115 40.49 -13.90 -11.38
C PRO A 115 41.08 -12.49 -11.38
N ASP A 116 40.21 -11.48 -11.34
CA ASP A 116 40.64 -10.09 -11.17
C ASP A 116 40.81 -9.74 -9.68
N SER A 117 42.06 -9.42 -9.31
CA SER A 117 42.48 -9.08 -7.96
C SER A 117 42.01 -7.68 -7.56
N GLY A 118 40.91 -7.60 -6.80
CA GLY A 118 40.42 -6.36 -6.20
C GLY A 118 39.60 -6.60 -4.92
N PRO A 119 39.53 -5.64 -3.98
CA PRO A 119 38.93 -5.86 -2.68
C PRO A 119 37.42 -6.13 -2.76
N ALA A 120 37.00 -7.26 -2.20
CA ALA A 120 35.66 -7.81 -2.27
C ALA A 120 34.63 -6.90 -1.56
N LYS A 121 33.74 -6.27 -2.35
CA LYS A 121 32.50 -5.70 -1.82
C LYS A 121 31.55 -6.84 -1.44
N THR A 122 31.14 -6.89 -0.17
CA THR A 122 30.19 -7.87 0.37
C THR A 122 28.85 -7.80 -0.39
N ARG A 123 28.65 -8.73 -1.31
CA ARG A 123 27.37 -8.94 -1.99
C ARG A 123 26.36 -9.43 -0.96
N LYS A 124 25.34 -8.63 -0.67
CA LYS A 124 24.17 -9.09 0.11
C LYS A 124 23.53 -10.24 -0.68
N THR A 125 23.65 -11.46 -0.17
CA THR A 125 23.03 -12.64 -0.75
C THR A 125 21.52 -12.45 -0.74
N ALA A 126 20.93 -12.29 -1.92
CA ALA A 126 19.49 -12.36 -2.07
C ALA A 126 19.02 -13.71 -1.53
N LEU A 127 18.08 -13.71 -0.57
CA LEU A 127 17.38 -14.92 -0.16
C LEU A 127 16.57 -15.40 -1.39
N THR A 128 17.13 -16.31 -2.16
CA THR A 128 16.42 -16.99 -3.23
C THR A 128 15.65 -18.17 -2.65
N MET A 129 14.40 -18.33 -3.05
CA MET A 129 13.65 -19.55 -2.75
C MET A 129 14.31 -20.72 -3.47
N ARG A 130 14.53 -21.84 -2.77
CA ARG A 130 15.11 -23.05 -3.36
C ARG A 130 14.14 -23.63 -4.40
N SER A 131 14.66 -23.92 -5.59
CA SER A 131 13.90 -24.51 -6.70
C SER A 131 13.55 -26.00 -6.50
N ALA A 132 14.18 -26.68 -5.54
CA ALA A 132 13.93 -28.09 -5.25
C ALA A 132 13.70 -28.34 -3.74
N PRO A 133 12.69 -29.14 -3.38
CA PRO A 133 12.46 -29.54 -1.99
C PRO A 133 13.58 -30.47 -1.49
N ARG A 134 13.91 -30.40 -0.20
CA ARG A 134 14.86 -31.32 0.43
C ARG A 134 14.23 -32.71 0.54
N LEU A 135 14.73 -33.65 -0.24
CA LEU A 135 14.38 -35.07 -0.08
C LEU A 135 15.04 -35.60 1.19
N VAL A 136 14.24 -35.96 2.20
CA VAL A 136 14.71 -36.60 3.42
C VAL A 136 14.35 -38.08 3.34
N ARG A 137 15.34 -38.95 3.44
CA ARG A 137 15.14 -40.40 3.49
C ARG A 137 14.67 -40.78 4.90
N ARG A 138 13.44 -41.28 5.03
CA ARG A 138 13.00 -41.92 6.27
C ARG A 138 13.61 -43.31 6.32
N ARG A 139 14.25 -43.65 7.46
CA ARG A 139 14.71 -45.01 7.76
C ARG A 139 13.55 -45.83 8.30
#